data_AF-A0A922F1Y9-F1
#
_entry.id   AF-A0A922F1Y9-F1
#
_cell.length_a   1.000
_cell.length_b   1.000
_cell.length_c   1.000
_cell.angle_alpha   90.00
_cell.angle_beta   90.00
_cell.angle_gamma   90.00
#
_symmetry.space_group_name_H-M   'P 1'
#
loop_
_entity.id
_entity.type
_entity.pdbx_description
1 polymer ?
#
loop_
_entity_poly.entity_id
_entity_poly.type
_entity_poly.pdbx_seq_one_letter_code
_entity_poly.pdbx_strand_id
1 'polypeptide(L)'
;MGKQLVSRKVQHVDDTVKDLLLQIEGGKVINQDDIKALKGRKLIATQTWNGYSVRKGPEYAPQRKKFAADLTREMLQSGEWKNLEFKEYNFNAKGQPIEGGHLHPLNKVRHQLRMIFLQMGFEEMPTDRFVESSFWNFDALFQPQQHPARDSHDTFYMKVPAITKELPEDYVERVKRVHESGGYGSRGYEYDWNRDEAIKNLLRTHTTAISTRMLYLLAQKPFTPKRYFSIDRVFRNEAVDRTHLAEFHQIEGLICDKGLTLGDLIGVLHDFFSRLGMSKLRFKPAYNPYTEPSMEIFSYHEGFGKWVEVGNSGMFRPEMLLPMGLPEDVRVIAWGLSLERPTMILYGINNIRDLFGHKVDLGLIKTNPICRLGVD
;
A
#
# COMPACT_ATOMS: atom_id res chain seq x y z
N MET A 1 -30.38 -58.17 28.81
CA MET A 1 -29.36 -58.57 27.81
C MET A 1 -28.55 -57.34 27.44
N GLY A 2 -27.38 -57.14 28.05
CA GLY A 2 -26.50 -56.01 27.74
C GLY A 2 -25.73 -56.27 26.45
N LYS A 3 -25.83 -55.36 25.47
CA LYS A 3 -25.03 -55.43 24.23
C LYS A 3 -23.56 -55.31 24.58
N GLN A 4 -22.80 -56.37 24.33
CA GLN A 4 -21.36 -56.40 24.48
C GLN A 4 -20.74 -55.47 23.42
N LEU A 5 -20.30 -54.29 23.85
CA LEU A 5 -19.88 -53.17 23.00
C LEU A 5 -18.46 -53.31 22.41
N VAL A 6 -17.79 -54.46 22.59
CA VAL A 6 -16.43 -54.66 22.08
C VAL A 6 -16.27 -56.06 21.50
N SER A 7 -15.94 -56.13 20.21
CA SER A 7 -15.62 -57.36 19.48
C SER A 7 -14.14 -57.40 19.11
N ARG A 8 -13.50 -58.54 19.34
CA ARG A 8 -12.08 -58.78 18.99
C ARG A 8 -11.92 -58.82 17.46
N LYS A 9 -11.14 -57.90 16.89
CA LYS A 9 -10.97 -57.74 15.43
C LYS A 9 -9.97 -58.72 14.80
N VAL A 10 -9.03 -59.25 15.58
CA VAL A 10 -7.99 -60.22 15.14
C VAL A 10 -7.65 -61.23 16.25
N GLN A 11 -7.26 -62.45 15.88
CA GLN A 11 -6.91 -63.52 16.83
C GLN A 11 -5.56 -63.27 17.53
N HIS A 12 -4.59 -62.66 16.83
CA HIS A 12 -3.26 -62.35 17.37
C HIS A 12 -2.83 -60.91 17.04
N VAL A 13 -2.01 -60.32 17.91
CA VAL A 13 -1.45 -58.97 17.75
C VAL A 13 0.01 -59.07 18.11
N ASP A 14 0.88 -58.86 17.12
CA ASP A 14 2.33 -58.85 17.30
C ASP A 14 2.83 -57.41 17.27
N ASP A 15 3.44 -56.97 18.38
CA ASP A 15 4.00 -55.63 18.50
C ASP A 15 5.48 -55.63 18.13
N THR A 16 5.71 -55.69 16.81
CA THR A 16 7.06 -55.70 16.24
C THR A 16 7.86 -54.44 16.60
N VAL A 17 7.19 -53.32 16.87
CA VAL A 17 7.86 -52.06 17.25
C VAL A 17 8.42 -52.17 18.67
N LYS A 18 7.64 -52.70 19.62
CA LYS A 18 8.09 -52.93 21.00
C LYS A 18 9.27 -53.90 21.05
N ASP A 19 9.20 -54.99 20.29
CA ASP A 19 10.27 -55.98 20.26
C ASP A 19 11.58 -55.41 19.71
N LEU A 20 11.49 -54.57 18.66
CA LEU A 20 12.65 -53.87 18.11
C LEU A 20 13.28 -52.89 19.11
N LEU A 21 12.47 -52.15 19.88
CA LEU A 21 12.98 -51.22 20.91
C LEU A 21 13.69 -51.95 22.05
N LEU A 22 13.14 -53.07 22.52
CA LEU A 22 13.77 -53.91 23.55
C LEU A 22 15.11 -54.51 23.07
N GLN A 23 15.23 -54.82 21.77
CA GLN A 23 16.50 -55.27 21.18
C GLN A 23 17.55 -54.17 21.17
N ILE A 24 17.18 -52.92 20.85
CA ILE A 24 18.08 -51.76 20.87
C ILE A 24 18.55 -51.47 22.30
N GLU A 25 17.65 -51.50 23.29
CA GLU A 25 17.99 -51.31 24.71
C GLU A 25 18.94 -52.40 25.21
N GLY A 26 18.75 -53.65 24.75
CA GLY A 26 19.65 -54.77 25.01
C GLY A 26 20.97 -54.76 24.23
N GLY A 27 21.27 -53.69 23.47
CA GLY A 27 22.52 -53.54 22.72
C GLY A 27 22.65 -54.44 21.48
N LYS A 28 21.56 -55.03 20.99
CA LYS A 28 21.57 -55.85 19.78
C LYS A 28 21.56 -54.99 18.52
N VAL A 29 22.31 -55.42 17.51
CA VAL A 29 22.35 -54.76 16.19
C VAL A 29 21.08 -55.12 15.41
N ILE A 30 20.30 -54.10 15.04
CA ILE A 30 19.13 -54.23 14.15
C ILE A 30 19.47 -53.70 12.75
N ASN A 31 18.62 -54.02 11.75
CA ASN A 31 18.86 -53.62 10.37
C ASN A 31 18.71 -52.08 10.18
N GLN A 32 19.27 -51.54 9.08
CA GLN A 32 19.25 -50.10 8.82
C GLN A 32 17.85 -49.55 8.50
N ASP A 33 16.98 -50.35 7.89
CA ASP A 33 15.63 -49.93 7.49
C ASP A 33 14.72 -49.72 8.71
N ASP A 34 14.81 -50.60 9.71
CA ASP A 34 14.12 -50.52 11.00
C ASP A 34 14.62 -49.33 11.81
N ILE A 35 15.94 -49.07 11.82
CA ILE A 35 16.52 -47.87 12.44
C ILE A 35 15.94 -46.60 11.80
N LYS A 36 15.81 -46.56 10.47
CA LYS A 36 15.26 -45.41 9.75
C LYS A 36 13.78 -45.21 10.04
N ALA A 37 13.01 -46.30 10.09
CA ALA A 37 11.58 -46.28 10.43
C ALA A 37 11.35 -45.81 11.88
N LEU A 38 12.12 -46.32 12.85
CA LEU A 38 12.02 -45.93 14.26
C LEU A 38 12.47 -44.47 14.50
N LYS A 39 13.51 -44.01 13.79
CA LYS A 39 13.93 -42.59 13.79
C LYS A 39 12.84 -41.68 13.22
N GLY A 40 12.24 -42.05 12.08
CA GLY A 40 11.14 -41.29 11.46
C GLY A 40 9.93 -41.14 12.38
N ARG A 41 9.69 -42.15 13.24
CA ARG A 41 8.64 -42.15 14.26
C ARG A 41 9.04 -41.52 15.60
N LYS A 42 10.27 -40.99 15.72
CA LYS A 42 10.83 -40.37 16.94
C LYS A 42 10.89 -41.31 18.15
N LEU A 43 11.04 -42.62 17.93
CA LEU A 43 11.13 -43.62 19.01
C LEU A 43 12.56 -43.86 19.50
N ILE A 44 13.56 -43.51 18.68
CA ILE A 44 14.98 -43.58 19.02
C ILE A 44 15.71 -42.33 18.51
N ALA A 45 16.83 -41.99 19.16
CA ALA A 45 17.71 -40.89 18.76
C ALA A 45 19.16 -41.36 18.65
N THR A 46 19.91 -40.81 17.69
CA THR A 46 21.36 -41.09 17.58
C THR A 46 22.11 -40.16 18.51
N GLN A 47 22.96 -40.71 19.36
CA GLN A 47 23.91 -39.92 20.14
C GLN A 47 25.29 -40.01 19.48
N THR A 48 25.81 -38.87 19.00
CA THR A 48 27.13 -38.78 18.38
C THR A 48 28.13 -38.17 19.34
N TRP A 49 29.26 -38.86 19.53
CA TRP A 49 30.40 -38.37 20.31
C TRP A 49 31.53 -37.98 19.37
N ASN A 50 31.90 -36.71 19.38
CA ASN A 50 32.99 -36.19 18.55
C ASN A 50 34.23 -36.01 19.43
N GLY A 51 35.27 -36.80 19.17
CA GLY A 51 36.59 -36.65 19.77
C GLY A 51 37.55 -35.98 18.80
N TYR A 52 38.40 -35.09 19.30
CA TYR A 52 39.47 -34.46 18.51
C TYR A 52 40.83 -35.01 18.94
N SER A 53 41.62 -35.46 17.97
CA SER A 53 43.04 -35.74 18.16
C SER A 53 43.83 -34.60 17.56
N VAL A 54 44.56 -33.84 18.40
CA VAL A 54 45.32 -32.67 17.96
C VAL A 54 46.80 -33.04 17.84
N ARG A 55 47.42 -32.65 16.73
CA ARG A 55 48.85 -32.84 16.46
C ARG A 55 49.47 -31.52 16.02
N LYS A 56 50.79 -31.37 16.19
CA LYS A 56 51.52 -30.20 15.71
C LYS A 56 51.52 -30.20 14.18
N GLY A 57 50.92 -29.17 13.58
CA GLY A 57 50.95 -28.96 12.14
C GLY A 57 52.20 -28.22 11.68
N PRO A 58 52.37 -28.00 10.35
CA PRO A 58 53.51 -27.29 9.77
C PRO A 58 53.70 -25.86 10.31
N GLU A 59 52.59 -25.22 10.71
CA GLU A 59 52.52 -23.84 11.21
C GLU A 59 52.65 -23.75 12.76
N TYR A 60 52.99 -24.85 13.44
CA TYR A 60 53.11 -24.84 14.90
C TYR A 60 54.29 -23.97 15.36
N ALA A 61 53.99 -22.92 16.13
CA ALA A 61 54.98 -22.06 16.78
C ALA A 61 54.80 -22.06 18.31
N PRO A 62 55.89 -22.13 19.10
CA PRO A 62 55.82 -22.12 20.57
C PRO A 62 55.37 -20.76 21.15
N GLN A 63 55.49 -19.68 20.37
CA GLN A 63 54.94 -18.36 20.69
C GLN A 63 54.07 -17.87 19.54
N ARG A 64 52.94 -17.26 19.88
CA ARG A 64 51.99 -16.73 18.91
C ARG A 64 52.56 -15.44 18.31
N LYS A 65 52.77 -15.41 16.99
CA LYS A 65 53.08 -14.16 16.28
C LYS A 65 51.93 -13.16 16.49
N LYS A 66 52.27 -11.92 16.88
CA LYS A 66 51.29 -10.82 16.99
C LYS A 66 51.31 -10.05 15.68
N PHE A 67 50.20 -10.07 14.97
CA PHE A 67 50.00 -9.28 13.76
C PHE A 67 49.44 -7.90 14.13
N ALA A 68 49.89 -6.86 13.43
CA ALA A 68 49.27 -5.54 13.51
C ALA A 68 47.85 -5.60 12.90
N ALA A 69 46.87 -4.97 13.57
CA ALA A 69 45.46 -5.03 13.15
C ALA A 69 45.13 -3.99 12.09
N ASP A 70 45.59 -2.76 12.29
CA ASP A 70 45.36 -1.62 11.39
C ASP A 70 46.61 -0.74 11.32
N LEU A 71 46.67 0.06 10.25
CA LEU A 71 47.72 1.06 10.05
C LEU A 71 47.38 2.33 10.84
N THR A 72 48.25 2.75 11.75
CA THR A 72 48.03 3.98 12.53
C THR A 72 48.86 5.15 12.01
N ARG A 73 48.46 6.36 12.40
CA ARG A 73 49.18 7.60 12.05
C ARG A 73 50.62 7.58 12.57
N GLU A 74 50.83 7.08 13.79
CA GLU A 74 52.13 7.04 14.46
C GLU A 74 53.08 6.08 13.73
N MET A 75 52.57 4.92 13.31
CA MET A 75 53.33 3.96 12.50
C MET A 75 53.79 4.59 11.17
N LEU A 76 52.90 5.35 10.52
CA LEU A 76 53.22 6.07 9.28
C LEU A 76 54.30 7.14 9.48
N GLN A 77 54.28 7.83 10.62
CA GLN A 77 55.25 8.87 10.98
C GLN A 77 56.62 8.28 11.39
N SER A 78 56.64 7.15 12.10
CA SER A 78 57.87 6.49 12.55
C SER A 78 58.51 5.59 11.49
N GLY A 79 57.74 5.16 10.49
CA GLY A 79 58.17 4.20 9.47
C GLY A 79 58.13 2.74 9.93
N GLU A 80 57.68 2.45 11.16
CA GLU A 80 57.60 1.11 11.73
C GLU A 80 56.69 0.17 10.93
N TRP A 81 55.69 0.71 10.22
CA TRP A 81 54.77 -0.08 9.38
C TRP A 81 55.47 -0.95 8.33
N LYS A 82 56.68 -0.58 7.90
CA LYS A 82 57.45 -1.35 6.90
C LYS A 82 57.94 -2.70 7.44
N ASN A 83 58.09 -2.82 8.75
CA ASN A 83 58.65 -3.99 9.43
C ASN A 83 57.59 -4.81 10.18
N LEU A 84 56.31 -4.40 10.13
CA LEU A 84 55.20 -5.09 10.79
C LEU A 84 54.49 -6.03 9.80
N GLU A 85 54.17 -7.24 10.25
CA GLU A 85 53.24 -8.14 9.54
C GLU A 85 51.80 -7.79 9.95
N PHE A 86 50.96 -7.47 8.97
CA PHE A 86 49.54 -7.17 9.18
C PHE A 86 48.68 -8.41 9.05
N LYS A 87 47.57 -8.44 9.79
CA LYS A 87 46.56 -9.49 9.62
C LYS A 87 45.89 -9.31 8.26
N GLU A 88 45.73 -10.40 7.50
CA GLU A 88 44.99 -10.34 6.24
C GLU A 88 43.56 -9.85 6.45
N TYR A 89 43.15 -8.91 5.60
CA TYR A 89 41.79 -8.39 5.62
C TYR A 89 40.84 -9.39 4.95
N ASN A 90 39.76 -9.74 5.64
CA ASN A 90 38.77 -10.65 5.09
C ASN A 90 37.83 -9.93 4.10
N PHE A 91 38.21 -9.91 2.83
CA PHE A 91 37.41 -9.33 1.75
C PHE A 91 36.10 -10.10 1.46
N ASN A 92 35.90 -11.28 2.05
CA ASN A 92 34.65 -12.02 1.92
C ASN A 92 33.58 -11.59 2.94
N ALA A 93 33.93 -10.73 3.91
CA ALA A 93 32.96 -10.18 4.86
C ALA A 93 32.32 -8.90 4.32
N LYS A 94 31.06 -8.65 4.70
CA LYS A 94 30.45 -7.33 4.45
C LYS A 94 31.18 -6.28 5.30
N GLY A 95 31.48 -5.15 4.68
CA GLY A 95 31.99 -3.97 5.39
C GLY A 95 30.97 -3.44 6.41
N GLN A 96 31.42 -2.52 7.26
CA GLN A 96 30.51 -1.83 8.16
C GLN A 96 29.47 -1.02 7.37
N PRO A 97 28.17 -1.14 7.68
CA PRO A 97 27.16 -0.35 7.01
C PRO A 97 27.38 1.14 7.32
N ILE A 98 27.25 1.98 6.30
CA ILE A 98 27.34 3.43 6.44
C ILE A 98 26.04 3.92 7.11
N GLU A 99 26.16 4.68 8.19
CA GLU A 99 25.01 5.35 8.82
C GLU A 99 24.63 6.61 8.05
N GLY A 100 23.34 6.81 7.82
CA GLY A 100 22.82 7.97 7.09
C GLY A 100 21.34 8.21 7.35
N GLY A 101 20.81 9.31 6.82
CA GLY A 101 19.38 9.59 6.84
C GLY A 101 18.61 8.64 5.92
N HIS A 102 17.43 8.21 6.35
CA HIS A 102 16.56 7.32 5.55
C HIS A 102 15.19 7.95 5.35
N LEU A 103 14.70 7.90 4.12
CA LEU A 103 13.33 8.29 3.78
C LEU A 103 12.40 7.09 3.89
N HIS A 104 11.19 7.33 4.39
CA HIS A 104 10.15 6.33 4.45
C HIS A 104 9.80 5.81 3.03
N PRO A 105 9.63 4.49 2.81
CA PRO A 105 9.34 3.92 1.49
C PRO A 105 8.13 4.57 0.79
N LEU A 106 7.04 4.78 1.54
CA LEU A 106 5.83 5.46 1.05
C LEU A 106 6.12 6.89 0.56
N ASN A 107 7.02 7.63 1.24
CA ASN A 107 7.41 8.98 0.83
C ASN A 107 8.29 8.98 -0.42
N LYS A 108 9.14 7.95 -0.59
CA LYS A 108 9.92 7.78 -1.84
C LYS A 108 8.99 7.56 -3.04
N VAL A 109 7.97 6.72 -2.88
CA VAL A 109 6.97 6.45 -3.93
C VAL A 109 6.11 7.67 -4.20
N ARG A 110 5.63 8.36 -3.16
CA ARG A 110 4.91 9.64 -3.27
C ARG A 110 5.70 10.66 -4.09
N HIS A 111 7.01 10.78 -3.82
CA HIS A 111 7.87 11.70 -4.55
C HIS A 111 7.93 11.37 -6.05
N GLN A 112 8.13 10.09 -6.42
CA GLN A 112 8.18 9.70 -7.82
C GLN A 112 6.84 9.92 -8.55
N LEU A 113 5.72 9.56 -7.92
CA LEU A 113 4.38 9.82 -8.47
C LEU A 113 4.13 11.31 -8.69
N ARG A 114 4.52 12.14 -7.71
CA ARG A 114 4.46 13.59 -7.83
C ARG A 114 5.27 14.08 -9.04
N MET A 115 6.47 13.55 -9.26
CA MET A 115 7.29 13.90 -10.43
C MET A 115 6.63 13.48 -11.74
N ILE A 116 5.98 12.31 -11.81
CA ILE A 116 5.24 11.86 -13.00
C ILE A 116 4.12 12.84 -13.35
N PHE A 117 3.30 13.26 -12.37
CA PHE A 117 2.26 14.27 -12.59
C PHE A 117 2.83 15.59 -13.11
N LEU A 118 3.90 16.08 -12.51
CA LEU A 118 4.56 17.33 -12.93
C LEU A 118 5.10 17.23 -14.36
N GLN A 119 5.70 16.09 -14.74
CA GLN A 119 6.16 15.82 -16.11
C GLN A 119 5.02 15.74 -17.13
N MET A 120 3.82 15.33 -16.70
CA MET A 120 2.61 15.32 -17.53
C MET A 120 1.90 16.68 -17.58
N GLY A 121 2.47 17.72 -16.94
CA GLY A 121 1.95 19.08 -16.93
C GLY A 121 0.80 19.31 -15.95
N PHE A 122 0.69 18.49 -14.91
CA PHE A 122 -0.31 18.67 -13.86
C PHE A 122 0.16 19.65 -12.77
N GLU A 123 -0.77 20.44 -12.25
CA GLU A 123 -0.59 21.37 -11.16
C GLU A 123 -1.03 20.73 -9.83
N GLU A 124 -0.20 20.83 -8.79
CA GLU A 124 -0.49 20.23 -7.48
C GLU A 124 -1.54 21.07 -6.73
N MET A 125 -2.65 20.45 -6.33
CA MET A 125 -3.71 21.10 -5.56
C MET A 125 -3.31 21.23 -4.08
N PRO A 126 -3.68 22.32 -3.41
CA PRO A 126 -3.52 22.45 -1.96
C PRO A 126 -4.48 21.52 -1.23
N THR A 127 -3.96 20.69 -0.33
CA THR A 127 -4.71 19.69 0.43
C THR A 127 -4.60 19.88 1.95
N ASP A 128 -4.27 21.09 2.39
CA ASP A 128 -4.01 21.51 3.78
C ASP A 128 -5.26 21.52 4.69
N ARG A 129 -6.13 20.52 4.52
CA ARG A 129 -7.42 20.38 5.21
C ARG A 129 -7.79 18.91 5.33
N PHE A 130 -7.69 18.36 6.55
CA PHE A 130 -8.22 17.02 6.85
C PHE A 130 -9.70 17.04 7.19
N VAL A 131 -10.17 18.10 7.86
CA VAL A 131 -11.59 18.27 8.21
C VAL A 131 -12.31 18.96 7.07
N GLU A 132 -13.31 18.30 6.51
CA GLU A 132 -14.12 18.83 5.42
C GLU A 132 -15.60 18.90 5.83
N SER A 133 -16.37 19.81 5.23
CA SER A 133 -17.82 19.80 5.43
C SER A 133 -18.45 18.71 4.57
N SER A 134 -19.55 18.14 5.05
CA SER A 134 -20.33 17.13 4.33
C SER A 134 -20.84 17.64 2.98
N PHE A 135 -21.06 18.95 2.87
CA PHE A 135 -21.32 19.63 1.60
C PHE A 135 -20.20 19.40 0.59
N TRP A 136 -18.96 19.79 0.89
CA TRP A 136 -17.85 19.67 -0.06
C TRP A 136 -17.41 18.22 -0.29
N ASN A 137 -17.56 17.38 0.73
CA ASN A 137 -17.16 15.97 0.65
C ASN A 137 -18.21 15.10 -0.05
N PHE A 138 -19.49 15.49 -0.11
CA PHE A 138 -20.53 14.65 -0.70
C PHE A 138 -21.52 15.43 -1.57
N ASP A 139 -22.23 16.42 -1.01
CA ASP A 139 -23.35 17.06 -1.74
C ASP A 139 -22.87 17.77 -3.01
N ALA A 140 -21.74 18.47 -2.94
CA ALA A 140 -21.12 19.18 -4.06
C ALA A 140 -20.57 18.26 -5.16
N LEU A 141 -20.42 16.96 -4.87
CA LEU A 141 -20.10 15.92 -5.84
C LEU A 141 -21.36 15.36 -6.53
N PHE A 142 -22.55 15.83 -6.18
CA PHE A 142 -23.81 15.20 -6.59
C PHE A 142 -23.99 13.77 -6.03
N GLN A 143 -23.42 13.49 -4.85
CA GLN A 143 -23.70 12.26 -4.10
C GLN A 143 -24.90 12.49 -3.16
N PRO A 144 -25.96 11.64 -3.21
CA PRO A 144 -27.20 11.89 -2.49
C PRO A 144 -27.05 11.73 -0.98
N GLN A 145 -27.91 12.38 -0.18
CA GLN A 145 -27.72 12.40 1.28
C GLN A 145 -28.00 11.05 1.98
N GLN A 146 -28.82 10.22 1.37
CA GLN A 146 -29.15 8.87 1.80
C GLN A 146 -28.09 7.83 1.38
N HIS A 147 -26.98 8.24 0.76
CA HIS A 147 -25.95 7.31 0.31
C HIS A 147 -25.26 6.62 1.50
N PRO A 148 -25.07 5.28 1.47
CA PRO A 148 -24.54 4.52 2.60
C PRO A 148 -23.16 5.00 3.06
N ALA A 149 -22.29 5.44 2.14
CA ALA A 149 -20.98 6.00 2.49
C ALA A 149 -21.04 7.23 3.43
N ARG A 150 -22.20 7.88 3.61
CA ARG A 150 -22.40 8.97 4.59
C ARG A 150 -22.78 8.46 5.99
N ASP A 151 -22.96 7.15 6.17
CA ASP A 151 -23.26 6.59 7.49
C ASP A 151 -22.05 6.79 8.42
N SER A 152 -22.33 6.98 9.71
CA SER A 152 -21.36 6.94 10.80
C SER A 152 -20.51 5.66 10.84
N HIS A 153 -21.04 4.55 10.30
CA HIS A 153 -20.31 3.30 10.13
C HIS A 153 -19.19 3.37 9.09
N ASP A 154 -19.29 4.26 8.09
CA ASP A 154 -18.30 4.40 7.00
C ASP A 154 -17.47 5.69 7.11
N THR A 155 -18.00 6.73 7.76
CA THR A 155 -17.41 8.07 7.81
C THR A 155 -17.18 8.56 9.24
N PHE A 156 -15.99 9.13 9.49
CA PHE A 156 -15.68 9.79 10.75
C PHE A 156 -16.23 11.21 10.82
N TYR A 157 -17.36 11.39 11.50
CA TYR A 157 -17.93 12.70 11.79
C TYR A 157 -17.24 13.39 12.98
N MET A 158 -17.12 14.71 12.89
CA MET A 158 -16.46 15.51 13.92
C MET A 158 -17.41 15.78 15.09
N LYS A 159 -16.91 15.59 16.32
CA LYS A 159 -17.60 16.09 17.52
C LYS A 159 -17.31 17.58 17.77
N VAL A 160 -16.07 18.01 17.54
CA VAL A 160 -15.63 19.41 17.68
C VAL A 160 -14.55 19.70 16.63
N PRO A 161 -14.71 20.70 15.74
CA PRO A 161 -15.94 21.44 15.47
C PRO A 161 -16.94 20.57 14.70
N ALA A 162 -18.17 20.38 15.22
CA ALA A 162 -19.18 19.52 14.60
C ALA A 162 -19.78 20.07 13.32
N ILE A 163 -19.87 21.39 13.19
CA ILE A 163 -20.51 22.07 12.06
C ILE A 163 -19.56 23.06 11.39
N THR A 164 -19.67 23.20 10.07
CA THR A 164 -19.07 24.31 9.33
C THR A 164 -19.89 25.57 9.54
N LYS A 165 -19.21 26.71 9.62
CA LYS A 165 -19.87 28.02 9.80
C LYS A 165 -20.17 28.73 8.48
N GLU A 166 -19.38 28.45 7.46
CA GLU A 166 -19.40 29.19 6.20
C GLU A 166 -19.46 28.22 5.03
N LEU A 167 -20.41 28.47 4.12
CA LEU A 167 -20.54 27.83 2.83
C LEU A 167 -20.91 28.90 1.79
N PRO A 168 -20.57 28.71 0.51
CA PRO A 168 -21.01 29.61 -0.55
C PRO A 168 -22.52 29.47 -0.79
N GLU A 169 -23.32 30.33 -0.16
CA GLU A 169 -24.79 30.20 -0.13
C GLU A 169 -25.43 30.09 -1.52
N ASP A 170 -25.00 30.91 -2.47
CA ASP A 170 -25.52 30.86 -3.85
C ASP A 170 -25.25 29.51 -4.52
N TYR A 171 -24.10 28.88 -4.23
CA TYR A 171 -23.77 27.56 -4.76
C TYR A 171 -24.53 26.46 -4.03
N VAL A 172 -24.69 26.56 -2.71
CA VAL A 172 -25.48 25.62 -1.91
C VAL A 172 -26.92 25.57 -2.42
N GLU A 173 -27.54 26.71 -2.72
CA GLU A 173 -28.92 26.75 -3.24
C GLU A 173 -29.03 26.09 -4.63
N ARG A 174 -28.04 26.30 -5.51
CA ARG A 174 -27.99 25.60 -6.81
C ARG A 174 -27.82 24.09 -6.65
N VAL A 175 -26.94 23.65 -5.74
CA VAL A 175 -26.77 22.22 -5.43
C VAL A 175 -28.06 21.64 -4.87
N LYS A 176 -28.67 22.28 -3.87
CA LYS A 176 -29.96 21.88 -3.32
C LYS A 176 -31.00 21.67 -4.42
N ARG A 177 -31.21 22.68 -5.27
CA ARG A 177 -32.16 22.60 -6.38
C ARG A 177 -31.93 21.40 -7.30
N VAL A 178 -30.67 21.18 -7.71
CA VAL A 178 -30.28 20.09 -8.62
C VAL A 178 -30.46 18.71 -7.96
N HIS A 179 -30.19 18.59 -6.66
CA HIS A 179 -30.43 17.36 -5.90
C HIS A 179 -31.91 17.05 -5.75
N GLU A 180 -32.74 18.03 -5.37
CA GLU A 180 -34.16 17.81 -5.09
C GLU A 180 -34.98 17.67 -6.37
N SER A 181 -34.93 18.69 -7.23
CA SER A 181 -35.85 18.88 -8.35
C SER A 181 -35.21 18.68 -9.72
N GLY A 182 -33.90 18.42 -9.74
CA GLY A 182 -33.13 18.35 -10.97
C GLY A 182 -32.80 19.71 -11.57
N GLY A 183 -32.27 19.66 -12.79
CA GLY A 183 -31.70 20.80 -13.49
C GLY A 183 -30.65 20.35 -14.50
N TYR A 184 -30.31 21.23 -15.43
CA TYR A 184 -29.26 20.97 -16.42
C TYR A 184 -29.44 19.68 -17.24
N GLY A 185 -30.70 19.33 -17.56
CA GLY A 185 -31.05 18.10 -18.28
C GLY A 185 -31.21 16.85 -17.41
N SER A 186 -30.96 16.96 -16.09
CA SER A 186 -31.18 15.89 -15.12
C SER A 186 -32.50 16.04 -14.37
N ARG A 187 -33.05 14.91 -13.90
CA ARG A 187 -34.23 14.86 -13.03
C ARG A 187 -33.90 15.08 -11.55
N GLY A 188 -32.61 15.11 -11.19
CA GLY A 188 -32.19 15.10 -9.79
C GLY A 188 -32.44 13.73 -9.15
N TYR A 189 -32.47 13.72 -7.82
CA TYR A 189 -32.72 12.51 -7.03
C TYR A 189 -34.13 12.44 -6.43
N GLU A 190 -34.97 13.48 -6.61
CA GLU A 190 -36.37 13.49 -6.20
C GLU A 190 -36.57 13.21 -4.69
N TYR A 191 -35.78 13.87 -3.83
CA TYR A 191 -35.87 13.83 -2.37
C TYR A 191 -35.70 15.22 -1.75
N ASP A 192 -36.04 15.36 -0.46
CA ASP A 192 -35.85 16.62 0.27
C ASP A 192 -34.40 16.75 0.77
N TRP A 193 -33.68 17.77 0.31
CA TRP A 193 -32.28 17.99 0.66
C TRP A 193 -32.19 18.74 2.00
N ASN A 194 -31.52 18.16 2.97
CA ASN A 194 -31.39 18.71 4.31
C ASN A 194 -30.08 19.48 4.48
N ARG A 195 -30.18 20.78 4.82
CA ARG A 195 -29.03 21.64 5.10
C ARG A 195 -28.24 21.20 6.33
N ASP A 196 -28.91 20.68 7.35
CA ASP A 196 -28.26 20.26 8.59
C ASP A 196 -27.29 19.09 8.36
N GLU A 197 -27.56 18.24 7.37
CA GLU A 197 -26.63 17.19 6.95
C GLU A 197 -25.40 17.76 6.26
N ALA A 198 -25.58 18.76 5.39
CA ALA A 198 -24.51 19.35 4.59
C ALA A 198 -23.49 20.14 5.44
N ILE A 199 -23.92 20.72 6.56
CA ILE A 199 -23.04 21.49 7.44
C ILE A 199 -22.22 20.63 8.39
N LYS A 200 -22.52 19.33 8.56
CA LYS A 200 -21.75 18.44 9.42
C LYS A 200 -20.31 18.34 8.95
N ASN A 201 -19.35 18.53 9.84
CA ASN A 201 -17.94 18.32 9.55
C ASN A 201 -17.58 16.84 9.73
N LEU A 202 -16.65 16.39 8.90
CA LEU A 202 -16.11 15.04 8.89
C LEU A 202 -14.60 15.07 8.60
N LEU A 203 -13.92 13.97 8.83
CA LEU A 203 -12.61 13.75 8.23
C LEU A 203 -12.80 13.32 6.77
N ARG A 204 -12.16 14.02 5.84
CA ARG A 204 -12.35 13.79 4.40
C ARG A 204 -12.16 12.32 4.03
N THR A 205 -13.11 11.77 3.28
CA THR A 205 -13.14 10.34 2.92
C THR A 205 -12.41 10.03 1.62
N HIS A 206 -12.19 11.05 0.80
CA HIS A 206 -11.49 11.00 -0.47
C HIS A 206 -10.98 12.39 -0.88
N THR A 207 -9.94 12.44 -1.70
CA THR A 207 -9.35 13.70 -2.21
C THR A 207 -10.26 14.43 -3.20
N THR A 208 -11.32 13.80 -3.68
CA THR A 208 -12.28 14.39 -4.63
C THR A 208 -13.03 15.59 -4.06
N ALA A 209 -13.10 15.71 -2.73
CA ALA A 209 -13.57 16.91 -2.06
C ALA A 209 -12.69 18.14 -2.37
N ILE A 210 -11.37 17.95 -2.44
CA ILE A 210 -10.40 18.99 -2.82
C ILE A 210 -10.57 19.36 -4.30
N SER A 211 -10.71 18.36 -5.17
CA SER A 211 -11.00 18.55 -6.60
C SER A 211 -12.25 19.40 -6.82
N THR A 212 -13.30 19.14 -6.05
CA THR A 212 -14.55 19.89 -6.08
C THR A 212 -14.35 21.35 -5.71
N ARG A 213 -13.59 21.63 -4.64
CA ARG A 213 -13.25 23.00 -4.25
C ARG A 213 -12.45 23.71 -5.35
N MET A 214 -11.46 23.03 -5.93
CA MET A 214 -10.62 23.60 -6.98
C MET A 214 -11.42 23.90 -8.25
N LEU A 215 -12.30 22.98 -8.67
CA LEU A 215 -13.19 23.19 -9.81
C LEU A 215 -14.19 24.32 -9.55
N TYR A 216 -14.74 24.42 -8.35
CA TYR A 216 -15.61 25.54 -7.98
C TYR A 216 -14.87 26.88 -8.07
N LEU A 217 -13.65 26.97 -7.54
CA LEU A 217 -12.81 28.17 -7.63
C LEU A 217 -12.43 28.52 -9.08
N LEU A 218 -12.18 27.52 -9.92
CA LEU A 218 -11.93 27.70 -11.35
C LEU A 218 -13.16 28.29 -12.05
N ALA A 219 -14.36 27.82 -11.69
CA ALA A 219 -15.63 28.29 -12.24
C ALA A 219 -15.94 29.76 -11.90
N GLN A 220 -15.34 30.32 -10.83
CA GLN A 220 -15.51 31.73 -10.47
C GLN A 220 -14.67 32.70 -11.31
N LYS A 221 -13.89 32.18 -12.28
CA LYS A 221 -13.00 32.95 -13.15
C LYS A 221 -13.31 32.65 -14.61
N PRO A 222 -12.85 33.48 -15.57
CA PRO A 222 -12.89 33.11 -16.98
C PRO A 222 -12.26 31.73 -17.19
N PHE A 223 -12.98 30.86 -17.89
CA PHE A 223 -12.58 29.46 -18.03
C PHE A 223 -11.19 29.34 -18.68
N THR A 224 -10.34 28.57 -18.04
CA THR A 224 -9.03 28.17 -18.58
C THR A 224 -8.85 26.67 -18.37
N PRO A 225 -8.38 25.92 -19.39
CA PRO A 225 -8.11 24.49 -19.22
C PRO A 225 -7.09 24.24 -18.12
N LYS A 226 -7.34 23.22 -17.31
CA LYS A 226 -6.49 22.88 -16.15
C LYS A 226 -6.30 21.39 -15.99
N ARG A 227 -5.11 21.01 -15.52
CA ARG A 227 -4.74 19.66 -15.13
C ARG A 227 -4.32 19.72 -13.66
N TYR A 228 -5.04 19.04 -12.80
CA TYR A 228 -4.81 19.10 -11.35
C TYR A 228 -4.52 17.71 -10.80
N PHE A 229 -3.63 17.63 -9.82
CA PHE A 229 -3.42 16.40 -9.06
C PHE A 229 -3.27 16.68 -7.57
N SER A 230 -3.51 15.65 -6.75
CA SER A 230 -3.17 15.66 -5.34
C SER A 230 -2.74 14.28 -4.87
N ILE A 231 -1.90 14.25 -3.84
CA ILE A 231 -1.51 13.02 -3.15
C ILE A 231 -1.56 13.30 -1.67
N ASP A 232 -2.63 12.86 -1.01
CA ASP A 232 -2.81 13.15 0.40
C ASP A 232 -3.67 12.14 1.15
N ARG A 233 -3.64 12.22 2.48
CA ARG A 233 -4.28 11.28 3.39
C ARG A 233 -5.79 11.45 3.45
N VAL A 234 -6.52 10.36 3.45
CA VAL A 234 -7.98 10.30 3.59
C VAL A 234 -8.34 9.33 4.71
N PHE A 235 -9.56 9.45 5.23
CA PHE A 235 -10.00 8.75 6.44
C PHE A 235 -11.32 8.04 6.18
N ARG A 236 -11.39 6.76 6.51
CA ARG A 236 -12.61 5.94 6.37
C ARG A 236 -12.80 5.10 7.61
N ASN A 237 -14.02 5.00 8.11
CA ASN A 237 -14.34 4.19 9.28
C ASN A 237 -14.46 2.70 8.91
N GLU A 238 -13.48 2.19 8.17
CA GLU A 238 -13.40 0.80 7.78
C GLU A 238 -12.65 0.00 8.86
N ALA A 239 -13.04 -1.27 9.02
CA ALA A 239 -12.34 -2.16 9.95
C ALA A 239 -10.89 -2.36 9.50
N VAL A 240 -9.94 -2.08 10.40
CA VAL A 240 -8.51 -2.22 10.11
C VAL A 240 -8.15 -3.70 9.95
N ASP A 241 -7.63 -4.05 8.77
CA ASP A 241 -7.21 -5.41 8.44
C ASP A 241 -5.81 -5.43 7.79
N ARG A 242 -5.49 -6.48 7.01
CA ARG A 242 -4.18 -6.61 6.34
C ARG A 242 -4.04 -5.72 5.11
N THR A 243 -5.15 -5.27 4.55
CA THR A 243 -5.30 -4.54 3.28
C THR A 243 -5.95 -3.17 3.43
N HIS A 244 -6.67 -2.92 4.52
CA HIS A 244 -7.41 -1.70 4.81
C HIS A 244 -6.90 -1.05 6.09
N LEU A 245 -6.75 0.27 6.04
CA LEU A 245 -6.44 1.12 7.17
C LEU A 245 -7.53 2.19 7.30
N ALA A 246 -7.80 2.62 8.53
CA ALA A 246 -8.72 3.72 8.78
C ALA A 246 -8.23 5.06 8.20
N GLU A 247 -6.92 5.17 7.95
CA GLU A 247 -6.29 6.28 7.25
C GLU A 247 -5.27 5.77 6.22
N PHE A 248 -5.28 6.32 5.01
CA PHE A 248 -4.38 5.95 3.91
C PHE A 248 -4.24 7.11 2.94
N HIS A 249 -3.30 7.07 2.00
CA HIS A 249 -3.09 8.14 1.03
C HIS A 249 -3.76 7.83 -0.30
N GLN A 250 -4.61 8.75 -0.73
CA GLN A 250 -5.23 8.73 -2.04
C GLN A 250 -4.47 9.66 -2.99
N ILE A 251 -4.21 9.15 -4.18
CA ILE A 251 -3.70 9.90 -5.33
C ILE A 251 -4.91 10.18 -6.21
N GLU A 252 -5.02 11.41 -6.69
CA GLU A 252 -6.06 11.80 -7.62
C GLU A 252 -5.50 12.72 -8.70
N GLY A 253 -5.89 12.47 -9.94
CA GLY A 253 -5.61 13.32 -11.09
C GLY A 253 -6.91 13.69 -11.79
N LEU A 254 -7.00 14.91 -12.28
CA LEU A 254 -8.11 15.37 -13.10
C LEU A 254 -7.67 16.34 -14.20
N ILE A 255 -8.40 16.34 -15.31
CA ILE A 255 -8.24 17.27 -16.42
C ILE A 255 -9.60 17.89 -16.70
N CYS A 256 -9.63 19.22 -16.75
CA CYS A 256 -10.79 20.05 -17.07
C CYS A 256 -10.51 20.81 -18.36
N ASP A 257 -11.24 20.47 -19.43
CA ASP A 257 -11.10 21.07 -20.75
C ASP A 257 -12.41 20.95 -21.56
N LYS A 258 -12.48 21.63 -22.70
CA LYS A 258 -13.62 21.56 -23.61
C LYS A 258 -13.59 20.29 -24.44
N GLY A 259 -14.73 19.63 -24.56
CA GLY A 259 -14.90 18.49 -25.47
C GLY A 259 -14.15 17.21 -25.10
N LEU A 260 -13.70 17.05 -23.85
CA LEU A 260 -13.09 15.80 -23.39
C LEU A 260 -14.07 14.62 -23.51
N THR A 261 -13.54 13.49 -23.94
CA THR A 261 -14.25 12.23 -24.15
C THR A 261 -13.71 11.13 -23.25
N LEU A 262 -14.41 9.99 -23.23
CA LEU A 262 -13.93 8.79 -22.57
C LEU A 262 -12.60 8.28 -23.16
N GLY A 263 -12.39 8.51 -24.46
CA GLY A 263 -11.15 8.15 -25.15
C GLY A 263 -9.95 8.94 -24.63
N ASP A 264 -10.15 10.22 -24.31
CA ASP A 264 -9.09 11.07 -23.72
C ASP A 264 -8.71 10.58 -22.32
N LEU A 265 -9.70 10.19 -21.50
CA LEU A 265 -9.45 9.55 -20.21
C LEU A 265 -8.62 8.27 -20.36
N ILE A 266 -9.02 7.38 -21.26
CA ILE A 266 -8.28 6.14 -21.52
C ILE A 266 -6.84 6.43 -21.99
N GLY A 267 -6.66 7.40 -22.89
CA GLY A 267 -5.35 7.80 -23.39
C GLY A 267 -4.43 8.34 -22.29
N VAL A 268 -4.94 9.21 -21.42
CA VAL A 268 -4.19 9.75 -20.27
C VAL A 268 -3.84 8.66 -19.28
N LEU A 269 -4.75 7.71 -19.03
CA LEU A 269 -4.48 6.56 -18.15
C LEU A 269 -3.39 5.66 -18.74
N HIS A 270 -3.37 5.41 -20.04
CA HIS A 270 -2.29 4.67 -20.68
C HIS A 270 -0.93 5.37 -20.51
N ASP A 271 -0.84 6.68 -20.75
CA ASP A 271 0.40 7.46 -20.54
C ASP A 271 0.83 7.40 -19.06
N PHE A 272 -0.08 7.70 -18.13
CA PHE A 272 0.19 7.69 -16.69
C PHE A 272 0.70 6.34 -16.18
N PHE A 273 -0.01 5.25 -16.49
CA PHE A 273 0.38 3.92 -16.00
C PHE A 273 1.59 3.35 -16.72
N SER A 274 1.84 3.71 -17.98
CA SER A 274 3.07 3.31 -18.68
C SER A 274 4.32 3.84 -17.98
N ARG A 275 4.29 5.09 -17.50
CA ARG A 275 5.36 5.70 -16.70
C ARG A 275 5.54 5.04 -15.33
N LEU A 276 4.52 4.33 -14.84
CA LEU A 276 4.61 3.51 -13.64
C LEU A 276 5.11 2.08 -13.92
N GLY A 277 5.45 1.75 -15.17
CA GLY A 277 5.83 0.40 -15.59
C GLY A 277 4.65 -0.56 -15.75
N MET A 278 3.41 -0.04 -15.83
CA MET A 278 2.16 -0.80 -15.93
C MET A 278 1.50 -0.58 -17.29
N SER A 279 2.08 -1.13 -18.36
CA SER A 279 1.61 -0.90 -19.75
C SER A 279 0.37 -1.71 -20.14
N LYS A 280 0.13 -2.87 -19.50
CA LYS A 280 -1.00 -3.74 -19.79
C LYS A 280 -2.22 -3.30 -18.99
N LEU A 281 -3.11 -2.51 -19.59
CA LEU A 281 -4.35 -2.04 -18.97
C LEU A 281 -5.60 -2.69 -19.54
N ARG A 282 -6.62 -2.82 -18.70
CA ARG A 282 -8.00 -3.13 -19.05
C ARG A 282 -8.94 -2.24 -18.25
N PHE A 283 -10.08 -1.91 -18.85
CA PHE A 283 -11.10 -1.07 -18.23
C PHE A 283 -12.38 -1.86 -18.09
N LYS A 284 -13.00 -1.76 -16.92
CA LYS A 284 -14.30 -2.40 -16.62
C LYS A 284 -15.30 -1.29 -16.26
N PRO A 285 -16.48 -1.24 -16.89
CA PRO A 285 -17.51 -0.29 -16.48
C PRO A 285 -17.82 -0.41 -14.99
N ALA A 286 -17.93 0.74 -14.34
CA ALA A 286 -18.18 0.85 -12.92
C ALA A 286 -19.28 1.87 -12.63
N TYR A 287 -19.61 2.05 -11.36
CA TYR A 287 -20.53 3.08 -10.91
C TYR A 287 -19.83 3.92 -9.84
N ASN A 288 -19.76 5.23 -10.05
CA ASN A 288 -19.55 6.18 -8.97
C ASN A 288 -20.67 7.24 -9.05
N PRO A 289 -21.21 7.72 -7.91
CA PRO A 289 -22.32 8.69 -7.90
C PRO A 289 -22.04 9.97 -8.68
N TYR A 290 -20.76 10.39 -8.70
CA TYR A 290 -20.31 11.66 -9.24
C TYR A 290 -19.68 11.57 -10.64
N THR A 291 -19.63 10.37 -11.25
CA THR A 291 -19.11 10.20 -12.62
C THR A 291 -20.04 9.40 -13.54
N GLU A 292 -20.20 9.89 -14.77
CA GLU A 292 -20.87 9.17 -15.85
C GLU A 292 -20.26 9.57 -17.20
N PRO A 293 -19.62 8.63 -17.94
CA PRO A 293 -19.34 7.23 -17.60
C PRO A 293 -18.25 7.05 -16.52
N SER A 294 -18.21 5.86 -15.90
CA SER A 294 -17.21 5.45 -14.90
C SER A 294 -16.54 4.13 -15.29
N MET A 295 -15.26 3.95 -14.92
CA MET A 295 -14.53 2.70 -15.15
C MET A 295 -13.54 2.37 -14.01
N GLU A 296 -13.49 1.11 -13.65
CA GLU A 296 -12.37 0.52 -12.90
C GLU A 296 -11.19 0.25 -13.83
N ILE A 297 -9.98 0.44 -13.32
CA ILE A 297 -8.73 0.26 -14.06
C ILE A 297 -8.04 -0.98 -13.53
N PHE A 298 -7.75 -1.93 -14.42
CA PHE A 298 -7.03 -3.15 -14.12
C PHE A 298 -5.69 -3.16 -14.84
N SER A 299 -4.64 -3.62 -14.14
CA SER A 299 -3.34 -3.88 -14.75
C SER A 299 -2.92 -5.34 -14.55
N TYR A 300 -2.26 -5.91 -15.56
CA TYR A 300 -1.75 -7.28 -15.46
C TYR A 300 -0.43 -7.32 -14.67
N HIS A 301 -0.43 -8.01 -13.55
CA HIS A 301 0.75 -8.15 -12.70
C HIS A 301 1.52 -9.43 -13.05
N GLU A 302 2.67 -9.30 -13.71
CA GLU A 302 3.49 -10.43 -14.17
C GLU A 302 3.88 -11.38 -13.03
N GLY A 303 4.26 -10.86 -11.86
CA GLY A 303 4.66 -11.68 -10.71
C GLY A 303 3.52 -12.50 -10.09
N PHE A 304 2.25 -12.15 -10.35
CA PHE A 304 1.09 -12.87 -9.83
C PHE A 304 0.32 -13.62 -10.93
N GLY A 305 0.65 -13.38 -12.20
CA GLY A 305 -0.04 -13.97 -13.36
C GLY A 305 -1.53 -13.63 -13.44
N LYS A 306 -1.95 -12.46 -12.95
CA LYS A 306 -3.37 -12.06 -12.91
C LYS A 306 -3.60 -10.57 -13.10
N TRP A 307 -4.82 -10.22 -13.51
CA TRP A 307 -5.31 -8.85 -13.53
C TRP A 307 -5.63 -8.38 -12.11
N VAL A 308 -5.11 -7.21 -11.74
CA VAL A 308 -5.30 -6.59 -10.43
C VAL A 308 -5.88 -5.20 -10.63
N GLU A 309 -6.87 -4.84 -9.82
CA GLU A 309 -7.43 -3.49 -9.79
C GLU A 309 -6.39 -2.50 -9.25
N VAL A 310 -6.06 -1.50 -10.07
CA VAL A 310 -5.04 -0.50 -9.77
C VAL A 310 -5.61 0.90 -9.54
N GLY A 311 -6.88 1.14 -9.87
CA GLY A 311 -7.55 2.41 -9.63
C GLY A 311 -8.96 2.46 -10.17
N ASN A 312 -9.61 3.61 -9.99
CA ASN A 312 -10.95 3.90 -10.48
C ASN A 312 -10.93 5.28 -11.17
N SER A 313 -11.77 5.48 -12.17
CA SER A 313 -11.86 6.72 -12.94
C SER A 313 -13.26 6.96 -13.51
N GLY A 314 -13.46 8.17 -14.02
CA GLY A 314 -14.68 8.51 -14.72
C GLY A 314 -14.71 9.96 -15.21
N MET A 315 -15.82 10.33 -15.82
CA MET A 315 -16.09 11.70 -16.25
C MET A 315 -17.08 12.35 -15.28
N PHE A 316 -16.75 13.49 -14.67
CA PHE A 316 -17.64 14.12 -13.70
C PHE A 316 -18.97 14.50 -14.35
N ARG A 317 -20.03 14.23 -13.58
CA ARG A 317 -21.41 14.46 -14.00
C ARG A 317 -21.70 15.95 -14.26
N PRO A 318 -22.53 16.28 -15.25
CA PRO A 318 -22.99 17.65 -15.46
C PRO A 318 -23.69 18.25 -14.22
N GLU A 319 -24.42 17.44 -13.46
CA GLU A 319 -25.10 17.85 -12.22
C GLU A 319 -24.14 18.25 -11.10
N MET A 320 -22.88 17.78 -11.16
CA MET A 320 -21.82 18.25 -10.28
C MET A 320 -21.21 19.56 -10.84
N LEU A 321 -20.88 19.61 -12.13
CA LEU A 321 -20.07 20.69 -12.71
C LEU A 321 -20.86 21.97 -13.01
N LEU A 322 -22.05 21.86 -13.57
CA LEU A 322 -22.85 22.99 -14.03
C LEU A 322 -23.36 23.90 -12.88
N PRO A 323 -23.79 23.40 -11.70
CA PRO A 323 -24.12 24.30 -10.60
C PRO A 323 -22.89 25.04 -10.05
N MET A 324 -21.65 24.60 -10.30
CA MET A 324 -20.45 25.37 -9.94
C MET A 324 -20.33 26.66 -10.78
N GLY A 325 -20.92 26.68 -11.98
CA GLY A 325 -20.80 27.77 -12.96
C GLY A 325 -19.83 27.47 -14.11
N LEU A 326 -19.39 26.23 -14.27
CA LEU A 326 -18.56 25.85 -15.43
C LEU A 326 -19.38 25.92 -16.74
N PRO A 327 -18.77 26.32 -17.87
CA PRO A 327 -19.45 26.35 -19.16
C PRO A 327 -19.96 24.97 -19.60
N GLU A 328 -21.07 24.93 -20.34
CA GLU A 328 -21.72 23.67 -20.75
C GLU A 328 -20.89 22.79 -21.70
N ASP A 329 -19.89 23.35 -22.40
CA ASP A 329 -18.98 22.63 -23.28
C ASP A 329 -17.74 22.07 -22.56
N VAL A 330 -17.55 22.43 -21.29
CA VAL A 330 -16.47 21.94 -20.44
C VAL A 330 -16.82 20.56 -19.87
N ARG A 331 -15.84 19.67 -19.90
CA ARG A 331 -15.92 18.32 -19.32
C ARG A 331 -14.73 18.13 -18.40
N VAL A 332 -14.90 17.30 -17.38
CA VAL A 332 -13.82 16.93 -16.47
C VAL A 332 -13.68 15.42 -16.42
N ILE A 333 -12.48 14.94 -16.69
CA ILE A 333 -12.10 13.53 -16.54
C ILE A 333 -11.21 13.41 -15.31
N ALA A 334 -11.42 12.39 -14.49
CA ALA A 334 -10.69 12.20 -13.26
C ALA A 334 -10.41 10.72 -12.98
N TRP A 335 -9.34 10.45 -12.24
CA TRP A 335 -9.01 9.11 -11.76
C TRP A 335 -8.32 9.18 -10.41
N GLY A 336 -8.41 8.08 -9.67
CA GLY A 336 -7.74 7.94 -8.39
C GLY A 336 -7.27 6.53 -8.11
N LEU A 337 -6.25 6.45 -7.26
CA LEU A 337 -5.69 5.19 -6.76
C LEU A 337 -5.10 5.39 -5.36
N SER A 338 -4.93 4.30 -4.62
CA SER A 338 -4.18 4.32 -3.35
C SER A 338 -2.68 4.40 -3.62
N LEU A 339 -1.94 5.09 -2.74
CA LEU A 339 -0.47 5.10 -2.75
C LEU A 339 0.13 3.82 -2.14
N GLU A 340 -0.55 3.25 -1.15
CA GLU A 340 -0.08 2.09 -0.40
C GLU A 340 -0.03 0.84 -1.29
N ARG A 341 -1.05 0.59 -2.11
CA ARG A 341 -1.11 -0.62 -2.94
C ARG A 341 0.07 -0.72 -3.94
N PRO A 342 0.39 0.31 -4.76
CA PRO A 342 1.60 0.30 -5.60
C PRO A 342 2.89 0.15 -4.79
N THR A 343 2.97 0.81 -3.62
CA THR A 343 4.16 0.75 -2.76
C THR A 343 4.38 -0.66 -2.21
N MET A 344 3.31 -1.32 -1.77
CA MET A 344 3.33 -2.70 -1.29
C MET A 344 3.78 -3.67 -2.37
N ILE A 345 3.28 -3.50 -3.61
CA ILE A 345 3.69 -4.31 -4.75
C ILE A 345 5.16 -4.07 -5.09
N LEU A 346 5.59 -2.81 -5.20
CA LEU A 346 6.96 -2.43 -5.55
C LEU A 346 8.01 -3.00 -4.59
N TYR A 347 7.70 -3.01 -3.29
CA TYR A 347 8.63 -3.44 -2.25
C TYR A 347 8.34 -4.85 -1.70
N GLY A 348 7.37 -5.57 -2.27
CA GLY A 348 7.03 -6.94 -1.84
C GLY A 348 6.46 -7.04 -0.42
N ILE A 349 5.72 -6.01 0.03
CA ILE A 349 5.14 -5.95 1.37
C ILE A 349 3.72 -6.52 1.35
N ASN A 350 3.45 -7.53 2.19
CA ASN A 350 2.19 -8.28 2.18
C ASN A 350 1.13 -7.77 3.17
N ASN A 351 1.47 -6.82 4.04
CA ASN A 351 0.59 -6.29 5.07
C ASN A 351 0.82 -4.78 5.19
N ILE A 352 -0.24 -4.01 4.98
CA ILE A 352 -0.18 -2.55 4.93
C ILE A 352 0.31 -1.92 6.25
N ARG A 353 0.10 -2.60 7.38
CA ARG A 353 0.54 -2.16 8.72
C ARG A 353 2.05 -2.23 8.92
N ASP A 354 2.74 -3.02 8.10
CA ASP A 354 4.20 -3.09 8.11
C ASP A 354 4.81 -1.95 7.26
N LEU A 355 3.98 -1.32 6.42
CA LEU A 355 4.35 -0.18 5.59
C LEU A 355 4.02 1.16 6.24
N PHE A 356 2.90 1.29 6.96
CA PHE A 356 2.44 2.58 7.50
C PHE A 356 1.93 2.46 8.94
N GLY A 357 2.29 3.45 9.77
CA GLY A 357 1.88 3.57 11.16
C GLY A 357 3.05 3.48 12.16
N HIS A 358 2.74 3.63 13.44
CA HIS A 358 3.75 3.63 14.51
C HIS A 358 4.40 2.26 14.78
N LYS A 359 3.89 1.19 14.15
CA LYS A 359 4.41 -0.18 14.29
C LYS A 359 5.36 -0.59 13.16
N VAL A 360 5.69 0.33 12.25
CA VAL A 360 6.58 0.05 11.12
C VAL A 360 7.97 -0.34 11.62
N ASP A 361 8.55 -1.37 11.01
CA ASP A 361 9.93 -1.77 11.27
C ASP A 361 10.92 -0.73 10.70
N LEU A 362 11.69 -0.10 11.58
CA LEU A 362 12.73 0.84 11.16
C LEU A 362 13.85 0.15 10.38
N GLY A 363 14.08 -1.15 10.59
CA GLY A 363 15.01 -1.98 9.80
C GLY A 363 14.63 -1.96 8.33
N LEU A 364 13.35 -2.18 8.01
CA LEU A 364 12.80 -2.08 6.66
C LEU A 364 13.10 -0.71 6.04
N ILE A 365 12.88 0.39 6.78
CA ILE A 365 13.13 1.76 6.28
C ILE A 365 14.61 1.95 5.93
N LYS A 366 15.52 1.43 6.76
CA LYS A 366 16.97 1.55 6.57
C LYS A 366 17.47 0.78 5.35
N THR A 367 16.93 -0.42 5.12
CA THR A 367 17.37 -1.31 4.03
C THR A 367 16.59 -1.13 2.73
N ASN A 368 15.48 -0.40 2.75
CA ASN A 368 14.61 -0.26 1.59
C ASN A 368 15.34 0.44 0.42
N PRO A 369 15.31 -0.15 -0.79
CA PRO A 369 16.03 0.39 -1.93
C PRO A 369 15.45 1.73 -2.42
N ILE A 370 16.18 2.39 -3.31
CA ILE A 370 15.73 3.61 -3.98
C ILE A 370 14.50 3.28 -4.82
N CYS A 371 13.46 4.12 -4.75
CA CYS A 371 12.32 4.03 -5.65
C CYS A 371 12.70 4.50 -7.05
N ARG A 372 12.58 3.63 -8.04
CA ARG A 372 12.88 3.90 -9.47
C ARG A 372 11.64 3.91 -10.37
N LEU A 373 10.46 4.17 -9.81
CA LEU A 373 9.25 4.34 -10.62
C LEU A 373 9.44 5.52 -11.59
N GLY A 374 9.14 5.32 -12.88
CA GLY A 374 9.28 6.36 -13.90
C GLY A 374 10.70 6.69 -14.32
N VAL A 375 11.67 5.83 -13.97
CA VAL A 375 13.08 5.97 -14.36
C VAL A 375 13.51 4.67 -15.05
N ASP A 376 13.74 4.76 -16.36
CA ASP A 376 14.35 3.67 -17.15
C ASP A 376 15.82 3.44 -16.80
#